data_AF-A0A0F9K3F4-F1
#
_entry.id   AF-A0A0F9K3F4-F1
#
_cell.length_a   1.000
_cell.length_b   1.000
_cell.length_c   1.000
_cell.angle_alpha   90.00
_cell.angle_beta   90.00
_cell.angle_gamma   90.00
#
_symmetry.space_group_name_H-M   'P 1'
#
loop_
_entity.id
_entity.type
_entity.pdbx_description
1 polymer ?
#
loop_
_entity_poly.entity_id
_entity_poly.type
_entity_poly.pdbx_seq_one_letter_code
_entity_poly.pdbx_strand_id
1 'polypeptide(L)'
;MSGSDLTRYGAVGVSEAARYRKRFADAGWSVAIHNDYRLDGEPMTFWLFTKPLASSACRESGWFVKGEGASDEEALRQAWAALEAFKTRD
;
A
#
# COMPACT_ATOMS: atom_id res chain seq x y z
N MET A 1 -34.36 25.12 16.38
CA MET A 1 -33.47 23.94 16.27
C MET A 1 -33.29 23.64 14.80
N SER A 2 -32.22 24.17 14.19
CA SER A 2 -31.90 24.00 12.78
C SER A 2 -30.95 22.81 12.66
N GLY A 3 -31.38 21.79 11.91
CA GLY A 3 -30.54 20.65 11.55
C GLY A 3 -29.37 21.14 10.71
N SER A 4 -28.16 21.03 11.26
CA SER A 4 -26.93 21.32 10.55
C SER A 4 -26.70 20.21 9.52
N ASP A 5 -26.95 20.59 8.28
CA ASP A 5 -26.76 19.88 7.04
C ASP A 5 -25.31 19.34 6.90
N LEU A 6 -25.14 18.04 7.13
CA LEU A 6 -23.87 17.32 6.96
C LEU A 6 -23.54 17.03 5.49
N THR A 7 -24.34 17.50 4.52
CA THR A 7 -24.04 17.32 3.09
C THR A 7 -22.91 18.22 2.56
N ARG A 8 -22.37 19.13 3.38
CA ARG A 8 -21.35 20.11 2.95
C ARG A 8 -19.91 19.57 2.91
N TYR A 9 -19.63 18.43 3.54
CA TYR A 9 -18.40 17.69 3.29
C TYR A 9 -18.65 16.76 2.11
N GLY A 10 -18.61 17.34 0.91
CA GLY A 10 -18.73 16.60 -0.35
C GLY A 10 -17.83 15.37 -0.31
N ALA A 11 -18.31 14.25 -0.86
CA ALA A 11 -17.58 13.01 -0.96
C ALA A 11 -16.20 13.25 -1.61
N VAL A 12 -15.19 13.52 -0.77
CA VAL A 12 -13.80 13.59 -1.19
C VAL A 12 -13.47 12.15 -1.54
N GLY A 13 -13.50 11.83 -2.83
CA GLY A 13 -13.25 10.48 -3.31
C GLY A 13 -11.99 9.92 -2.64
N VAL A 14 -12.09 8.69 -2.11
CA VAL A 14 -10.93 8.02 -1.52
C VAL A 14 -9.87 7.89 -2.62
N SER A 15 -8.71 8.53 -2.42
CA SER A 15 -7.58 8.49 -3.37
C SER A 15 -7.21 7.05 -3.75
N GLU A 16 -6.69 6.85 -4.96
CA GLU A 16 -6.27 5.51 -5.41
C GLU A 16 -5.19 4.92 -4.49
N ALA A 17 -4.26 5.74 -4.00
CA ALA A 17 -3.30 5.33 -2.98
C ALA A 17 -3.98 4.75 -1.72
N ALA A 18 -5.02 5.41 -1.21
CA ALA A 18 -5.77 4.91 -0.06
C ALA A 18 -6.51 3.59 -0.36
N ARG A 19 -6.99 3.41 -1.60
CA ARG A 19 -7.60 2.13 -2.04
C ARG A 19 -6.59 1.00 -2.07
N TYR A 20 -5.39 1.23 -2.61
CA TYR A 20 -4.32 0.23 -2.60
C TYR A 20 -3.88 -0.13 -1.18
N ARG A 21 -3.71 0.87 -0.29
CA ARG A 21 -3.36 0.61 1.12
C ARG A 21 -4.42 -0.27 1.79
N LYS A 22 -5.71 0.04 1.59
CA LYS A 22 -6.80 -0.80 2.09
C LYS A 22 -6.72 -2.22 1.51
N ARG A 23 -6.45 -2.37 0.22
CA ARG A 23 -6.34 -3.66 -0.46
C ARG A 23 -5.21 -4.53 0.11
N PHE A 24 -4.04 -3.95 0.41
CA PHE A 24 -2.96 -4.64 1.11
C PHE A 24 -3.39 -5.10 2.52
N ALA A 25 -4.00 -4.21 3.29
CA ALA A 25 -4.49 -4.53 4.64
C ALA A 25 -5.54 -5.65 4.62
N ASP A 26 -6.52 -5.57 3.72
CA ASP A 26 -7.56 -6.60 3.54
C ASP A 26 -6.95 -7.96 3.14
N ALA A 27 -5.80 -7.97 2.45
CA ALA A 27 -5.06 -9.18 2.07
C ALA A 27 -4.09 -9.69 3.16
N GLY A 28 -4.07 -9.05 4.35
CA GLY A 28 -3.25 -9.42 5.49
C GLY A 28 -1.79 -8.97 5.39
N TRP A 29 -1.49 -7.97 4.55
CA TRP A 29 -0.18 -7.34 4.47
C TRP A 29 -0.10 -6.13 5.38
N SER A 30 1.08 -5.89 5.95
CA SER A 30 1.38 -4.72 6.78
C SER A 30 2.48 -3.89 6.15
N VAL A 31 2.40 -2.56 6.31
CA VAL A 31 3.48 -1.64 5.91
C VAL A 31 4.67 -1.86 6.85
N ALA A 32 5.81 -2.23 6.29
CA ALA A 32 7.07 -2.33 7.03
C ALA A 32 7.89 -1.04 6.91
N ILE A 33 7.92 -0.44 5.70
CA ILE A 33 8.62 0.81 5.42
C ILE A 33 7.77 1.65 4.46
N HIS A 34 7.66 2.93 4.74
CA HIS A 34 7.25 3.97 3.80
C HIS A 34 8.29 5.08 3.87
N ASN A 35 8.85 5.48 2.73
CA ASN A 35 9.89 6.49 2.68
C ASN A 35 9.76 7.37 1.43
N ASP A 36 9.69 8.68 1.64
CA ASP A 36 9.82 9.68 0.60
C ASP A 36 11.27 10.14 0.51
N TYR A 37 11.81 10.24 -0.69
CA TYR A 37 13.20 10.60 -0.91
C TYR A 37 13.39 11.35 -2.24
N ARG A 38 14.64 11.74 -2.52
CA ARG A 38 15.00 12.32 -3.81
C ARG A 38 16.05 11.47 -4.52
N LEU A 39 15.82 11.17 -5.79
CA LEU A 39 16.77 10.51 -6.68
C LEU A 39 17.20 11.51 -7.74
N ASP A 40 18.49 11.89 -7.75
CA ASP A 40 19.03 12.91 -8.67
C ASP A 40 18.22 14.23 -8.68
N GLY A 41 17.66 14.59 -7.52
CA GLY A 41 16.83 15.79 -7.35
C GLY A 41 15.33 15.55 -7.53
N GLU A 42 14.92 14.46 -8.17
CA GLU A 42 13.51 14.13 -8.43
C GLU A 42 12.83 13.50 -7.22
N PRO A 43 11.61 13.92 -6.84
CA PRO A 43 10.87 13.34 -5.72
C PRO A 43 10.41 11.92 -6.04
N MET A 44 10.64 11.01 -5.11
CA MET A 44 10.30 9.60 -5.20
C MET A 44 9.68 9.12 -3.89
N THR A 45 8.88 8.05 -3.95
CA THR A 45 8.36 7.35 -2.79
C THR A 45 8.59 5.85 -2.90
N PHE A 46 8.86 5.21 -1.78
CA PHE A 46 9.14 3.79 -1.63
C PHE A 46 8.21 3.17 -0.58
N TRP A 47 7.63 2.03 -0.94
CA TRP A 47 6.77 1.25 -0.05
C TRP A 47 7.25 -0.20 0.03
N LEU A 48 7.38 -0.72 1.26
CA LEU A 48 7.64 -2.13 1.54
C LEU A 48 6.52 -2.69 2.41
N PHE A 49 5.93 -3.79 1.96
CA PHE A 49 4.94 -4.56 2.69
C PHE A 49 5.50 -5.91 3.09
N THR A 50 5.06 -6.40 4.25
CA THR A 50 5.39 -7.75 4.73
C THR A 50 4.12 -8.50 5.14
N LYS A 51 4.15 -9.82 5.03
CA LYS A 51 3.09 -10.71 5.50
C LYS A 51 3.70 -11.95 6.16
N PRO A 52 3.37 -12.24 7.43
CA PRO A 52 3.87 -13.44 8.10
C PRO A 52 3.34 -14.71 7.41
N LEU A 53 4.13 -15.80 7.48
CA LEU A 53 3.64 -17.13 7.11
C LEU A 53 2.68 -17.65 8.18
N ALA A 54 1.64 -18.37 7.75
CA ALA A 54 0.57 -18.83 8.64
C ALA A 54 1.05 -19.80 9.75
N SER A 55 2.23 -20.41 9.62
CA SER A 55 2.76 -21.45 10.51
C SER A 55 3.97 -21.05 11.36
N SER A 56 4.45 -19.80 11.31
CA SER A 56 5.74 -19.48 11.94
C SER A 56 5.65 -19.23 13.45
N ALA A 57 5.57 -20.32 14.22
CA ALA A 57 5.94 -20.35 15.64
C ALA A 57 7.47 -20.22 15.86
N CYS A 58 8.27 -20.40 14.80
CA CYS A 58 9.73 -20.27 14.84
C CYS A 58 10.24 -19.65 13.53
N ARG A 59 10.98 -18.53 13.62
CA ARG A 59 12.08 -18.05 12.74
C ARG A 59 12.01 -18.19 11.20
N GLU A 60 10.88 -18.50 10.58
CA GLU A 60 10.76 -18.56 9.13
C GLU A 60 10.38 -17.21 8.52
N SER A 61 11.04 -16.90 7.41
CA SER A 61 10.95 -15.66 6.64
C SER A 61 9.51 -15.42 6.15
N GLY A 62 8.92 -14.27 6.49
CA GLY A 62 7.65 -13.84 5.92
C GLY A 62 7.77 -13.48 4.44
N TRP A 63 6.63 -13.28 3.78
CA TRP A 63 6.59 -12.69 2.44
C TRP A 63 6.86 -11.19 2.52
N PHE A 64 7.48 -10.65 1.48
CA PHE A 64 7.62 -9.21 1.30
C PHE A 64 7.32 -8.83 -0.15
N VAL A 65 6.84 -7.61 -0.35
CA VAL A 65 6.67 -7.00 -1.66
C VAL A 65 6.95 -5.52 -1.56
N LYS A 66 7.60 -4.97 -2.58
CA LYS A 66 7.94 -3.55 -2.64
C LYS A 66 7.44 -2.90 -3.92
N GLY A 67 7.31 -1.58 -3.88
CA GLY A 67 7.07 -0.74 -5.04
C GLY A 67 7.64 0.65 -4.82
N GLU A 68 7.96 1.32 -5.92
CA GLU A 68 8.70 2.57 -5.91
C GLU A 68 8.30 3.41 -7.13
N GLY A 69 8.14 4.72 -6.97
CA GLY A 69 7.72 5.58 -8.07
C GLY A 69 7.69 7.05 -7.69
N ALA A 70 7.27 7.90 -8.63
CA ALA A 70 7.20 9.34 -8.42
C ALA A 70 6.00 9.76 -7.54
N SER A 71 5.12 8.82 -7.19
CA SER A 71 3.93 9.05 -6.36
C SER A 71 3.51 7.80 -5.61
N ASP A 72 2.74 7.97 -4.52
CA ASP A 72 2.16 6.87 -3.74
C ASP A 72 1.36 5.91 -4.62
N GLU A 73 0.54 6.45 -5.53
CA GLU A 73 -0.29 5.66 -6.43
C GLU A 73 0.57 4.74 -7.32
N GLU A 74 1.65 5.29 -7.88
CA GLU A 74 2.55 4.52 -8.74
C GLU A 74 3.27 3.42 -7.96
N ALA A 75 3.87 3.77 -6.82
CA ALA A 75 4.59 2.81 -5.98
C ALA A 75 3.67 1.68 -5.50
N LEU A 76 2.47 2.01 -5.02
CA LEU A 76 1.49 1.03 -4.54
C LEU A 76 0.95 0.15 -5.66
N ARG A 77 0.69 0.72 -6.85
CA ARG A 77 0.29 -0.05 -8.04
C ARG A 77 1.39 -1.03 -8.46
N GLN A 78 2.65 -0.61 -8.48
CA GLN A 78 3.78 -1.49 -8.79
C GLN A 78 3.91 -2.63 -7.78
N ALA A 79 3.83 -2.33 -6.48
CA ALA A 79 3.87 -3.35 -5.43
C ALA A 79 2.74 -4.38 -5.61
N TRP A 80 1.52 -3.92 -5.92
CA TRP A 80 0.39 -4.82 -6.12
C TRP A 80 0.57 -5.67 -7.40
N ALA A 81 1.05 -5.08 -8.49
CA ALA A 81 1.34 -5.82 -9.72
C ALA A 81 2.41 -6.90 -9.51
N ALA A 82 3.47 -6.61 -8.75
CA ALA A 82 4.50 -7.58 -8.39
C ALA A 82 3.93 -8.74 -7.57
N LEU A 83 3.02 -8.46 -6.64
CA LEU A 83 2.33 -9.47 -5.85
C LEU A 83 1.47 -10.40 -6.73
N GLU A 84 0.68 -9.84 -7.65
CA GLU A 84 -0.16 -10.65 -8.54
C GLU A 84 0.68 -11.50 -9.50
N ALA A 85 1.77 -10.95 -10.04
CA ALA A 85 2.69 -11.69 -10.90
C ALA A 85 3.38 -12.85 -10.17
N PHE A 86 3.61 -12.73 -8.86
CA PHE A 86 4.12 -13.83 -8.04
C PHE A 86 3.08 -14.95 -7.90
N LYS A 87 1.82 -14.61 -7.55
CA LYS A 87 0.74 -15.61 -7.37
C LYS A 87 0.43 -16.43 -8.63
N THR A 88 0.67 -15.90 -9.82
CA THR A 88 0.40 -16.61 -11.08
C THR A 88 1.48 -17.63 -11.47
N ARG A 89 2.57 -17.73 -10.70
CA ARG A 89 3.69 -18.64 -10.96
C ARG A 89 3.65 -19.94 -10.15
N ASP A 90 2.71 -20.03 -9.21
CA ASP A 90 2.41 -21.20 -8.37
C ASP A 90 1.14 -21.91 -8.87
#